data_AF-A0A524ICD5-F1
#
_entry.id   AF-A0A524ICD5-F1
#
_cell.length_a   1.000
_cell.length_b   1.000
_cell.length_c   1.000
_cell.angle_alpha   90.00
_cell.angle_beta   90.00
_cell.angle_gamma   90.00
#
_symmetry.space_group_name_H-M   'P 1'
#
loop_
_entity.id
_entity.type
_entity.pdbx_description
1 polymer ?
#
loop_
_entity_poly.entity_id
_entity_poly.type
_entity_poly.pdbx_seq_one_letter_code
_entity_poly.pdbx_strand_id
1 'polypeptide(L)'
;MSAVEMLKELSSVEGFAGAGVFTPTGETLAMFAPGTGFTKEIGILANNVLMNAQKASLEMGAGRGQQVHVEGEKAHILARCLNEGTDPLKSQPGKTHIHVVMALTSEGSIGLAKMRLNQIAVKTAYYMGLTPTEPVEREVARATRGEIGAGGVRMTRVATGPAEAESALVMPDMRGLSMGRVVDLMGRHSVRLELVGTGLARTQSPRPGGILVPGTACTVTFGAE
;
A
#
# COMPACT_ATOMS: atom_id res chain seq x y z
N MET A 1 3.66 0.66 -17.38
CA MET A 1 4.53 0.00 -16.39
C MET A 1 3.95 -1.36 -16.03
N SER A 2 4.81 -2.36 -15.79
CA SER A 2 4.44 -3.74 -15.45
C SER A 2 4.54 -4.01 -13.94
N ALA A 3 3.89 -5.09 -13.46
CA ALA A 3 3.99 -5.52 -12.06
C ALA A 3 5.44 -5.81 -11.62
N VAL A 4 6.29 -6.29 -12.54
CA VAL A 4 7.72 -6.52 -12.28
C VAL A 4 8.46 -5.20 -12.03
N GLU A 5 8.11 -4.13 -12.74
CA GLU A 5 8.72 -2.80 -12.54
C GLU A 5 8.36 -2.20 -11.17
N MET A 6 7.14 -2.48 -10.66
CA MET A 6 6.77 -2.09 -9.30
C MET A 6 7.61 -2.85 -8.26
N LEU A 7 7.81 -4.16 -8.45
CA LEU A 7 8.65 -4.95 -7.55
C LEU A 7 10.12 -4.49 -7.56
N LYS A 8 10.63 -3.93 -8.68
CA LYS A 8 11.97 -3.34 -8.73
C LYS A 8 12.13 -2.15 -7.78
N GLU A 9 11.09 -1.38 -7.48
CA GLU A 9 11.19 -0.28 -6.51
C GLU A 9 11.64 -0.77 -5.12
N LEU A 10 11.32 -2.02 -4.75
CA LEU A 10 11.72 -2.63 -3.48
C LEU A 10 13.23 -2.86 -3.38
N SER A 11 13.97 -2.86 -4.50
CA SER A 11 15.44 -2.96 -4.49
C SER A 11 16.14 -1.79 -3.80
N SER A 12 15.42 -0.69 -3.58
CA SER A 12 15.93 0.45 -2.79
C SER A 12 15.97 0.15 -1.29
N VAL A 13 15.38 -0.96 -0.82
CA VAL A 13 15.44 -1.36 0.58
C VAL A 13 16.74 -2.09 0.85
N GLU A 14 17.44 -1.66 1.90
CA GLU A 14 18.67 -2.30 2.36
C GLU A 14 18.46 -3.79 2.66
N GLY A 15 19.35 -4.64 2.15
CA GLY A 15 19.27 -6.09 2.30
C GLY A 15 18.27 -6.78 1.36
N PHE A 16 17.68 -6.09 0.37
CA PHE A 16 16.73 -6.68 -0.57
C PHE A 16 17.29 -7.92 -1.30
N ALA A 17 16.62 -9.06 -1.15
CA ALA A 17 16.99 -10.32 -1.79
C ALA A 17 16.03 -10.73 -2.92
N GLY A 18 14.83 -10.16 -2.96
CA GLY A 18 13.83 -10.38 -4.01
C GLY A 18 12.41 -10.21 -3.50
N ALA A 19 11.46 -10.17 -4.44
CA ALA A 19 10.04 -10.09 -4.15
C ALA A 19 9.18 -10.77 -5.23
N GLY A 20 7.95 -11.11 -4.87
CA GLY A 20 6.98 -11.67 -5.79
C GLY A 20 5.54 -11.31 -5.41
N VAL A 21 4.67 -11.36 -6.39
CA VAL A 21 3.22 -11.23 -6.23
C VAL A 21 2.57 -12.56 -6.57
N PHE A 22 1.68 -12.98 -5.68
CA PHE A 22 1.01 -14.27 -5.73
C PHE A 22 -0.50 -14.10 -5.61
N THR A 23 -1.25 -15.02 -6.19
CA THR A 23 -2.66 -15.21 -5.83
C THR A 23 -2.76 -15.83 -4.43
N PRO A 24 -3.93 -15.78 -3.78
CA PRO A 24 -4.14 -16.44 -2.48
C PRO A 24 -3.93 -17.95 -2.53
N THR A 25 -4.09 -18.56 -3.70
CA THR A 25 -3.85 -20.00 -3.94
C THR A 25 -2.38 -20.32 -4.23
N GLY A 26 -1.48 -19.33 -4.23
CA GLY A 26 -0.04 -19.51 -4.43
C GLY A 26 0.41 -19.50 -5.90
N GLU A 27 -0.46 -19.13 -6.84
CA GLU A 27 -0.05 -18.92 -8.23
C GLU A 27 0.80 -17.66 -8.34
N THR A 28 1.91 -17.72 -9.07
CA THR A 28 2.82 -16.59 -9.25
C THR A 28 2.33 -15.67 -10.35
N LEU A 29 2.12 -14.40 -10.02
CA LEU A 29 1.67 -13.37 -10.97
C LEU A 29 2.84 -12.53 -11.49
N ALA A 30 3.80 -12.20 -10.62
CA ALA A 30 5.01 -11.48 -10.97
C ALA A 30 6.14 -11.79 -9.98
N MET A 31 7.39 -11.75 -10.43
CA MET A 31 8.55 -11.90 -9.56
C MET A 31 9.69 -11.00 -10.01
N PHE A 32 10.46 -10.52 -9.04
CA PHE A 32 11.72 -9.83 -9.26
C PHE A 32 12.75 -10.31 -8.24
N ALA A 33 13.78 -11.00 -8.72
CA ALA A 33 14.89 -11.51 -7.92
C ALA A 33 16.20 -11.19 -8.64
N PRO A 34 16.96 -10.16 -8.20
CA PRO A 34 18.22 -9.78 -8.85
C PRO A 34 19.36 -10.78 -8.58
N GLY A 35 19.16 -11.74 -7.66
CA GLY A 35 20.12 -12.77 -7.30
C GLY A 35 19.43 -14.06 -6.83
N THR A 36 20.14 -14.90 -6.08
CA THR A 36 19.65 -16.24 -5.66
C THR A 36 18.89 -16.25 -4.32
N GLY A 37 18.77 -15.11 -3.64
CA GLY A 37 18.21 -15.03 -2.29
C GLY A 37 16.68 -15.16 -2.18
N PHE A 38 15.96 -15.11 -3.31
CA PHE A 38 14.51 -15.30 -3.35
C PHE A 38 14.11 -16.27 -4.45
N THR A 39 13.34 -17.30 -4.10
CA THR A 39 12.81 -18.29 -5.04
C THR A 39 11.29 -18.31 -5.02
N LYS A 40 10.70 -18.93 -6.06
CA LYS A 40 9.25 -19.10 -6.15
C LYS A 40 8.71 -19.90 -4.95
N GLU A 41 9.45 -20.91 -4.51
CA GLU A 41 9.10 -21.78 -3.39
C GLU A 41 9.01 -21.00 -2.08
N ILE A 42 9.96 -20.09 -1.82
CA ILE A 42 9.92 -19.17 -0.67
C ILE A 42 8.62 -18.35 -0.70
N GLY A 43 8.27 -17.81 -1.86
CA GLY A 43 7.04 -17.05 -2.05
C GLY A 43 5.77 -17.86 -1.75
N ILE A 44 5.68 -19.09 -2.26
CA ILE A 44 4.54 -19.99 -2.03
C ILE A 44 4.42 -20.39 -0.55
N LEU A 45 5.54 -20.68 0.11
CA LEU A 45 5.53 -21.02 1.53
C LEU A 45 5.10 -19.82 2.39
N ALA A 46 5.65 -18.64 2.13
CA ALA A 46 5.27 -17.41 2.82
C ALA A 46 3.79 -17.05 2.61
N ASN A 47 3.26 -17.29 1.41
CA ASN A 47 1.84 -17.17 1.08
C ASN A 47 0.95 -18.03 2.00
N ASN A 48 1.35 -19.29 2.22
CA ASN A 48 0.61 -20.20 3.09
C ASN A 48 0.70 -19.78 4.57
N VAL A 49 1.87 -19.33 5.01
CA VAL A 49 2.04 -18.78 6.38
C VAL A 49 1.14 -17.56 6.57
N LEU A 50 1.07 -16.66 5.60
CA LEU A 50 0.19 -15.49 5.62
C LEU A 50 -1.28 -15.89 5.77
N MET A 51 -1.76 -16.88 5.02
CA MET A 51 -3.15 -17.35 5.14
C MET A 51 -3.45 -17.99 6.49
N ASN A 52 -2.50 -18.76 7.04
CA ASN A 52 -2.64 -19.35 8.37
C ASN A 52 -2.66 -18.27 9.46
N ALA A 53 -1.78 -17.26 9.36
CA ALA A 53 -1.74 -16.14 10.29
C ALA A 53 -3.02 -15.29 10.20
N GLN A 54 -3.55 -15.06 8.99
CA GLN A 54 -4.82 -14.37 8.78
C GLN A 54 -5.97 -15.11 9.47
N LYS A 55 -6.05 -16.43 9.33
CA LYS A 55 -7.04 -17.26 10.02
C LYS A 55 -6.88 -17.20 11.53
N ALA A 56 -5.67 -17.41 12.03
CA ALA A 56 -5.37 -17.41 13.46
C ALA A 56 -5.66 -16.03 14.10
N SER A 57 -5.34 -14.93 13.43
CA SER A 57 -5.63 -13.57 13.89
C SER A 57 -7.14 -13.33 14.06
N LEU A 58 -7.96 -13.87 13.17
CA LEU A 58 -9.42 -13.78 13.28
C LEU A 58 -9.94 -14.61 14.45
N GLU A 59 -9.44 -15.84 14.62
CA GLU A 59 -9.79 -16.72 15.75
C GLU A 59 -9.37 -16.12 17.10
N MET A 60 -8.26 -15.39 17.13
CA MET A 60 -7.79 -14.64 18.31
C MET A 60 -8.60 -13.36 18.59
N GLY A 61 -9.49 -12.93 17.70
CA GLY A 61 -10.21 -11.66 17.83
C GLY A 61 -9.36 -10.42 17.61
N ALA A 62 -8.14 -10.56 17.06
CA ALA A 62 -7.21 -9.47 16.78
C ALA A 62 -7.52 -8.74 15.46
N GLY A 63 -8.58 -9.16 14.75
CA GLY A 63 -8.95 -8.61 13.45
C GLY A 63 -8.13 -9.22 12.31
N ARG A 64 -7.91 -8.44 11.24
CA ARG A 64 -7.29 -8.93 10.01
C ARG A 64 -5.77 -9.10 10.17
N GLY A 65 -5.28 -10.34 10.11
CA GLY A 65 -3.85 -10.71 10.14
C GLY A 65 -3.16 -10.49 8.80
N GLN A 66 -3.14 -9.23 8.38
CA GLN A 66 -2.96 -8.86 6.98
C GLN A 66 -1.49 -8.79 6.53
N GLN A 67 -0.55 -8.85 7.49
CA GLN A 67 0.89 -8.83 7.25
C GLN A 67 1.58 -9.81 8.19
N VAL A 68 2.54 -10.55 7.65
CA VAL A 68 3.39 -11.49 8.40
C VAL A 68 4.86 -11.15 8.18
N HIS A 69 5.64 -11.38 9.22
CA HIS A 69 7.09 -11.38 9.19
C HIS A 69 7.59 -12.69 9.77
N VAL A 70 8.32 -13.45 8.95
CA VAL A 70 9.07 -14.63 9.38
C VAL A 70 10.53 -14.20 9.53
N GLU A 71 11.05 -14.35 10.74
CA GLU A 71 12.45 -14.12 11.06
C GLU A 71 13.19 -15.44 11.06
N GLY A 72 14.22 -15.53 10.21
CA GLY A 72 15.16 -16.64 10.19
C GLY A 72 16.58 -16.15 10.35
N GLU A 73 17.49 -17.06 10.72
CA GLU A 73 18.90 -16.76 10.98
C GLU A 73 19.60 -16.03 9.82
N LYS A 74 19.19 -16.30 8.58
CA LYS A 74 19.84 -15.80 7.36
C LYS A 74 19.01 -14.79 6.57
N ALA A 75 17.73 -14.65 6.91
CA ALA A 75 16.80 -13.89 6.10
C ALA A 75 15.56 -13.47 6.88
N HIS A 76 14.99 -12.35 6.47
CA HIS A 76 13.64 -11.96 6.85
C HIS A 76 12.70 -12.13 5.67
N ILE A 77 11.58 -12.82 5.89
CA ILE A 77 10.53 -12.97 4.88
C ILE A 77 9.31 -12.17 5.33
N LEU A 78 8.87 -11.25 4.51
CA LEU A 78 7.69 -10.43 4.74
C LEU A 78 6.63 -10.82 3.72
N ALA A 79 5.39 -10.97 4.18
CA ALA A 79 4.25 -11.25 3.33
C ALA A 79 3.10 -10.30 3.68
N ARG A 80 2.45 -9.71 2.67
CA ARG A 80 1.34 -8.76 2.83
C ARG A 80 0.17 -9.13 1.95
N CYS A 81 -1.02 -9.24 2.54
CA CYS A 81 -2.28 -9.52 1.84
C CYS A 81 -3.02 -8.22 1.49
N LEU A 82 -3.15 -7.91 0.20
CA LEU A 82 -4.12 -6.91 -0.25
C LEU A 82 -5.41 -7.63 -0.63
N ASN A 83 -6.40 -7.61 0.25
CA ASN A 83 -7.75 -8.17 0.02
C ASN A 83 -8.82 -7.10 0.26
N GLU A 84 -9.56 -6.78 -0.79
CA GLU A 84 -10.68 -5.82 -0.79
C GLU A 84 -12.05 -6.48 -0.57
N GLY A 85 -12.06 -7.80 -0.41
CA GLY A 85 -13.23 -8.56 -0.05
C GLY A 85 -13.67 -8.25 1.39
N THR A 86 -14.96 -8.42 1.64
CA THR A 86 -15.49 -8.38 3.01
C THR A 86 -15.04 -9.60 3.82
N ASP A 87 -14.84 -10.75 3.15
CA ASP A 87 -14.30 -11.97 3.73
C ASP A 87 -12.77 -12.00 3.56
N PRO A 88 -12.00 -11.85 4.65
CA PRO A 88 -10.54 -11.81 4.56
C PRO A 88 -9.89 -13.14 4.15
N LEU A 89 -10.64 -14.26 4.19
CA LEU A 89 -10.13 -15.59 3.83
C LEU A 89 -10.50 -16.02 2.41
N LYS A 90 -11.32 -15.24 1.70
CA LYS A 90 -11.82 -15.61 0.37
C LYS A 90 -11.61 -14.48 -0.64
N SER A 91 -11.27 -14.86 -1.86
CA SER A 91 -11.37 -13.96 -3.01
C SER A 91 -12.84 -13.74 -3.36
N GLN A 92 -13.20 -12.49 -3.63
CA GLN A 92 -14.55 -12.12 -4.07
C GLN A 92 -14.52 -11.63 -5.52
N PRO A 93 -15.50 -12.00 -6.36
CA PRO A 93 -15.57 -11.51 -7.74
C PRO A 93 -15.53 -9.98 -7.81
N GLY A 94 -14.68 -9.45 -8.70
CA GLY A 94 -14.50 -8.00 -8.86
C GLY A 94 -13.74 -7.32 -7.72
N LYS A 95 -13.27 -8.05 -6.71
CA LYS A 95 -12.43 -7.53 -5.62
C LYS A 95 -10.98 -7.98 -5.81
N THR A 96 -10.03 -7.09 -5.53
CA THR A 96 -8.62 -7.47 -5.55
C THR A 96 -8.28 -8.36 -4.37
N HIS A 97 -7.59 -9.48 -4.64
CA HIS A 97 -6.98 -10.31 -3.62
C HIS A 97 -5.62 -10.83 -4.11
N ILE A 98 -4.54 -10.20 -3.65
CA ILE A 98 -3.16 -10.57 -4.01
C ILE A 98 -2.26 -10.54 -2.79
N HIS A 99 -1.22 -11.36 -2.80
CA HIS A 99 -0.21 -11.40 -1.76
C HIS A 99 1.14 -10.96 -2.30
N VAL A 100 1.77 -9.99 -1.66
CA VAL A 100 3.14 -9.58 -2.00
C VAL A 100 4.08 -10.16 -0.96
N VAL A 101 5.08 -10.90 -1.42
CA VAL A 101 6.14 -11.48 -0.60
C VAL A 101 7.46 -10.81 -0.93
N MET A 102 8.25 -10.50 0.09
CA MET A 102 9.56 -9.88 -0.02
C MET A 102 10.53 -10.61 0.89
N ALA A 103 11.74 -10.88 0.40
CA ALA A 103 12.84 -11.40 1.20
C ALA A 103 13.93 -10.34 1.36
N LEU A 104 14.51 -10.34 2.55
CA LEU A 104 15.68 -9.56 2.93
C LEU A 104 16.75 -10.50 3.47
N THR A 105 18.01 -10.08 3.42
CA THR A 105 19.10 -10.64 4.24
C THR A 105 18.84 -10.39 5.73
N SER A 106 19.59 -11.05 6.62
CA SER A 106 19.51 -10.88 8.09
C SER A 106 19.78 -9.45 8.56
N GLU A 107 20.57 -8.68 7.80
CA GLU A 107 20.90 -7.29 8.12
C GLU A 107 19.92 -6.28 7.47
N GLY A 108 18.85 -6.77 6.85
CA GLY A 108 17.93 -5.92 6.10
C GLY A 108 17.10 -4.99 6.99
N SER A 109 16.76 -3.81 6.45
CA SER A 109 15.96 -2.82 7.18
C SER A 109 14.47 -3.21 7.26
N ILE A 110 14.11 -4.00 8.28
CA ILE A 110 12.76 -4.55 8.46
C ILE A 110 11.68 -3.45 8.49
N GLY A 111 11.91 -2.36 9.23
CA GLY A 111 10.94 -1.27 9.37
C GLY A 111 10.61 -0.63 8.03
N LEU A 112 11.64 -0.24 7.27
CA LEU A 112 11.49 0.34 5.94
C LEU A 112 10.84 -0.65 4.96
N ALA A 113 11.23 -1.92 5.03
CA ALA A 113 10.67 -2.97 4.20
C ALA A 113 9.15 -3.14 4.43
N LYS A 114 8.72 -3.19 5.70
CA LYS A 114 7.28 -3.26 6.04
C LYS A 114 6.51 -2.06 5.50
N MET A 115 7.06 -0.85 5.59
CA MET A 115 6.45 0.36 5.03
C MET A 115 6.34 0.31 3.49
N ARG A 116 7.43 -0.04 2.80
CA ARG A 116 7.49 -0.10 1.34
C ARG A 116 6.60 -1.21 0.78
N LEU A 117 6.53 -2.36 1.45
CA LEU A 117 5.70 -3.48 1.04
C LEU A 117 4.21 -3.11 0.98
N ASN A 118 3.73 -2.30 1.93
CA ASN A 118 2.35 -1.78 1.94
C ASN A 118 2.07 -0.89 0.72
N GLN A 119 3.00 0.01 0.38
CA GLN A 119 2.87 0.91 -0.78
C GLN A 119 2.86 0.11 -2.09
N ILE A 120 3.76 -0.87 -2.20
CA ILE A 120 3.91 -1.68 -3.41
C ILE A 120 2.75 -2.64 -3.62
N ALA A 121 2.14 -3.19 -2.57
CA ALA A 121 0.95 -4.02 -2.71
C ALA A 121 -0.19 -3.29 -3.44
N VAL A 122 -0.47 -2.05 -3.03
CA VAL A 122 -1.52 -1.22 -3.65
C VAL A 122 -1.17 -0.82 -5.08
N LYS A 123 0.07 -0.34 -5.31
CA LYS A 123 0.54 0.03 -6.65
C LYS A 123 0.50 -1.16 -7.61
N THR A 124 0.92 -2.33 -7.16
CA THR A 124 1.00 -3.52 -8.02
C THR A 124 -0.38 -3.99 -8.45
N ALA A 125 -1.38 -3.97 -7.55
CA ALA A 125 -2.76 -4.26 -7.93
C ALA A 125 -3.27 -3.36 -9.07
N TYR A 126 -3.03 -2.04 -8.96
CA TYR A 126 -3.43 -1.08 -9.98
C TYR A 126 -2.83 -1.39 -11.36
N TYR A 127 -1.52 -1.68 -11.42
CA TYR A 127 -0.84 -1.99 -12.68
C TYR A 127 -1.16 -3.37 -13.26
N MET A 128 -1.72 -4.27 -12.46
CA MET A 128 -2.21 -5.57 -12.92
C MET A 128 -3.61 -5.50 -13.52
N GLY A 129 -4.21 -4.31 -13.64
CA GLY A 129 -5.58 -4.14 -14.12
C GLY A 129 -6.62 -4.67 -13.13
N LEU A 130 -6.19 -5.08 -11.93
CA LEU A 130 -7.07 -5.41 -10.82
C LEU A 130 -7.51 -4.07 -10.23
N THR A 131 -8.62 -3.54 -10.74
CA THR A 131 -9.14 -2.24 -10.31
C THR A 131 -9.52 -2.36 -8.84
N PRO A 132 -8.83 -1.66 -7.91
CA PRO A 132 -9.20 -1.72 -6.51
C PRO A 132 -10.60 -1.11 -6.34
N THR A 133 -11.53 -1.87 -5.77
CA THR A 133 -12.95 -1.51 -5.62
C THR A 133 -13.32 -1.04 -4.21
N GLU A 134 -12.38 -1.00 -3.27
CA GLU A 134 -12.62 -0.33 -1.98
C GLU A 134 -12.39 1.19 -2.10
N PRO A 135 -13.37 2.04 -1.71
CA PRO A 135 -13.07 3.38 -1.27
C PRO A 135 -12.48 3.30 0.15
N VAL A 136 -11.22 3.71 0.32
CA VAL A 136 -10.50 3.82 1.62
C VAL A 136 -11.19 4.80 2.59
N GLU A 137 -12.30 5.41 2.19
CA GLU A 137 -13.01 6.49 2.89
C GLU A 137 -13.69 6.08 4.21
N ARG A 138 -14.06 4.81 4.40
CA ARG A 138 -14.92 4.42 5.55
C ARG A 138 -14.20 3.99 6.83
N GLU A 139 -12.97 3.46 6.75
CA GLU A 139 -12.24 3.03 7.96
C GLU A 139 -11.48 4.20 8.63
N VAL A 140 -10.95 5.13 7.84
CA VAL A 140 -10.19 6.28 8.36
C VAL A 140 -11.09 7.26 9.12
N ALA A 141 -12.31 7.50 8.63
CA ALA A 141 -13.28 8.38 9.29
C ALA A 141 -13.74 7.89 10.68
N ARG A 142 -13.67 6.57 10.92
CA ARG A 142 -13.99 5.98 12.23
C ARG A 142 -12.83 6.10 13.21
N ALA A 143 -11.58 5.99 12.73
CA ALA A 143 -10.38 6.16 13.55
C ALA A 143 -10.12 7.62 13.95
N THR A 144 -10.63 8.61 13.20
CA THR A 144 -10.47 10.04 13.55
C THR A 144 -11.54 10.56 14.53
N ARG A 145 -12.65 9.84 14.71
CA ARG A 145 -13.56 10.12 15.83
C ARG A 145 -13.11 9.32 17.03
N GLY A 146 -12.16 9.89 17.77
CA GLY A 146 -11.96 9.48 19.15
C GLY A 146 -13.30 9.48 19.88
N GLU A 147 -13.71 8.31 20.34
CA GLU A 147 -14.78 8.20 21.31
C GLU A 147 -14.36 9.01 22.53
N ILE A 148 -15.09 10.10 22.76
CA ILE A 148 -15.03 10.85 24.01
C ILE A 148 -15.69 9.94 25.04
N GLY A 149 -14.91 9.05 25.64
CA GLY A 149 -15.33 8.29 26.80
C GLY A 149 -15.63 9.26 27.93
N ALA A 150 -16.88 9.24 28.42
CA ALA A 150 -17.27 9.89 29.64
C ALA A 150 -16.52 9.23 30.81
N GLY A 151 -15.38 9.80 31.21
CA GLY A 151 -14.56 9.29 32.29
C GLY A 151 -13.13 9.82 32.18
N GLY A 152 -12.88 10.98 32.80
CA GLY A 152 -11.64 11.72 32.67
C GLY A 152 -10.41 10.96 33.14
N VAL A 153 -9.54 10.58 32.20
CA VAL A 153 -8.08 10.50 32.43
C VAL A 153 -7.39 11.04 31.18
N ARG A 154 -6.77 12.22 31.32
CA ARG A 154 -6.01 12.87 30.25
C ARG A 154 -4.63 12.20 30.14
N MET A 155 -4.51 11.17 29.31
CA MET A 155 -3.21 10.59 28.96
C MET A 155 -2.46 11.57 28.05
N THR A 156 -1.36 12.12 28.54
CA THR A 156 -0.47 12.97 27.75
C THR A 156 0.57 12.08 27.06
N ARG A 157 0.54 12.01 25.73
CA ARG A 157 1.49 11.23 24.94
C ARG A 157 2.84 11.95 24.97
N VAL A 158 3.85 11.33 25.58
CA VAL A 158 5.23 11.83 25.56
C VAL A 158 5.93 11.17 24.37
N ALA A 159 6.39 11.98 23.42
CA ALA A 159 7.17 11.54 22.27
C ALA A 159 8.67 11.69 22.57
N THR A 160 9.42 10.59 22.52
CA THR A 160 10.89 10.60 22.52
C THR A 160 11.39 10.11 21.16
N GLY A 161 11.54 11.06 20.24
CA GLY A 161 12.08 10.86 18.90
C GLY A 161 11.70 12.06 18.01
N PRO A 162 12.57 12.49 17.08
CA PRO A 162 12.26 13.64 16.22
C PRO A 162 11.05 13.26 15.35
N ALA A 163 9.94 13.92 15.65
CA ALA A 163 8.68 13.80 14.95
C ALA A 163 8.79 14.50 13.59
N GLU A 164 9.44 13.85 12.63
CA GLU A 164 9.15 14.10 11.22
C GLU A 164 7.90 13.28 10.90
N ALA A 165 6.79 13.99 11.00
CA ALA A 165 5.40 13.61 10.81
C ALA A 165 5.14 12.33 9.99
N GLU A 166 4.23 11.50 10.49
CA GLU A 166 3.19 10.86 9.69
C GLU A 166 2.50 11.94 8.84
N SER A 167 3.14 12.39 7.76
CA SER A 167 2.58 13.44 6.91
C SER A 167 1.49 12.78 6.08
N ALA A 168 0.24 12.98 6.47
CA ALA A 168 -0.87 12.91 5.53
C ALA A 168 -0.41 13.58 4.23
N LEU A 169 -0.33 12.82 3.14
CA LEU A 169 -0.03 13.38 1.83
C LEU A 169 -1.12 14.43 1.58
N VAL A 170 -0.77 15.67 1.34
CA VAL A 170 -1.76 16.74 1.09
C VAL A 170 -1.85 17.02 -0.40
N MET A 171 -3.03 17.44 -0.83
CA MET A 171 -3.35 17.77 -2.21
C MET A 171 -2.54 18.99 -2.63
N PRO A 172 -1.63 18.87 -3.61
CA PRO A 172 -0.86 20.02 -4.08
C PRO A 172 -1.77 20.97 -4.86
N ASP A 173 -1.39 22.26 -4.93
CA ASP A 173 -2.05 23.21 -5.84
C ASP A 173 -1.53 22.95 -7.26
N MET A 174 -2.45 22.63 -8.15
CA MET A 174 -2.16 22.27 -9.54
C MET A 174 -2.57 23.36 -10.52
N ARG A 175 -3.14 24.47 -10.05
CA ARG A 175 -3.58 25.55 -10.93
C ARG A 175 -2.40 26.11 -11.73
N GLY A 176 -2.60 26.28 -13.04
CA GLY A 176 -1.58 26.77 -13.97
C GLY A 176 -0.57 25.71 -14.44
N LEU A 177 -0.69 24.45 -13.99
CA LEU A 177 0.15 23.36 -14.49
C LEU A 177 -0.41 22.75 -15.78
N SER A 178 0.49 22.26 -16.64
CA SER A 178 0.13 21.47 -17.81
C SER A 178 -0.29 20.05 -17.41
N MET A 179 -1.06 19.37 -18.27
CA MET A 179 -1.51 17.99 -18.02
C MET A 179 -0.35 17.03 -17.70
N GLY A 180 0.76 17.09 -18.46
CA GLY A 180 1.93 16.25 -18.20
C GLY A 180 2.53 16.49 -16.82
N ARG A 181 2.63 17.76 -16.40
CA ARG A 181 3.17 18.10 -15.08
C ARG A 181 2.25 17.66 -13.94
N VAL A 182 0.94 17.71 -14.15
CA VAL A 182 -0.06 17.20 -13.21
C VAL A 182 0.05 15.69 -13.05
N VAL A 183 0.20 14.94 -14.15
CA VAL A 183 0.38 13.48 -14.11
C VAL A 183 1.66 13.10 -13.36
N ASP A 184 2.78 13.76 -13.66
CA ASP A 184 4.07 13.51 -12.99
C ASP A 184 4.02 13.78 -11.48
N LEU A 185 3.33 14.87 -11.11
CA LEU A 185 3.19 15.29 -9.73
C LEU A 185 2.29 14.30 -8.96
N MET A 186 1.09 14.04 -9.47
CA MET A 186 0.09 13.23 -8.79
C MET A 186 0.40 11.73 -8.85
N GLY A 187 1.19 11.27 -9.81
CA GLY A 187 1.66 9.88 -9.88
C GLY A 187 2.44 9.42 -8.65
N ARG A 188 3.01 10.37 -7.88
CA ARG A 188 3.73 10.10 -6.62
C ARG A 188 2.81 9.88 -5.42
N HIS A 189 1.55 10.31 -5.51
CA HIS A 189 0.60 10.32 -4.39
C HIS A 189 -0.33 9.08 -4.39
N SER A 190 -0.13 8.12 -5.30
CA SER A 190 -0.95 6.91 -5.42
C SER A 190 -2.45 7.20 -5.44
N VAL A 191 -2.89 8.26 -6.13
CA VAL A 191 -4.30 8.68 -6.25
C VAL A 191 -4.93 8.17 -7.54
N ARG A 192 -6.27 8.17 -7.62
CA ARG A 192 -7.02 7.97 -8.86
C ARG A 192 -7.23 9.32 -9.54
N LEU A 193 -6.47 9.59 -10.59
CA LEU A 193 -6.49 10.87 -11.28
C LEU A 193 -7.44 10.86 -12.48
N GLU A 194 -8.41 11.77 -12.48
CA GLU A 194 -9.30 12.04 -13.60
C GLU A 194 -8.96 13.41 -14.19
N LEU A 195 -8.63 13.45 -15.49
CA LEU A 195 -8.25 14.66 -16.20
C LEU A 195 -9.37 15.03 -17.19
N VAL A 196 -9.93 16.24 -17.04
CA VAL A 196 -11.06 16.71 -17.85
C VAL A 196 -10.66 17.98 -18.61
N GLY A 197 -10.78 17.96 -19.95
CA GLY A 197 -10.47 19.11 -20.80
C GLY A 197 -9.01 19.15 -21.29
N THR A 198 -8.59 20.32 -21.79
CA THR A 198 -7.24 20.56 -22.34
C THR A 198 -6.72 21.95 -21.94
N GLY A 199 -5.41 22.17 -22.00
CA GLY A 199 -4.77 23.44 -21.63
C GLY A 199 -4.15 23.40 -20.23
N LEU A 200 -4.34 24.46 -19.44
CA LEU A 200 -3.79 24.59 -18.08
C LEU A 200 -4.85 24.22 -17.04
N ALA A 201 -4.42 23.61 -15.94
CA ALA A 201 -5.31 23.24 -14.84
C ALA A 201 -5.94 24.51 -14.22
N ARG A 202 -7.27 24.53 -14.10
CA ARG A 202 -8.05 25.64 -13.55
C ARG A 202 -8.66 25.29 -12.20
N THR A 203 -9.21 24.09 -12.10
CA THR A 203 -9.87 23.61 -10.88
C THR A 203 -9.42 22.19 -10.57
N GLN A 204 -9.50 21.86 -9.28
CA GLN A 204 -9.14 20.55 -8.77
C GLN A 204 -10.08 20.15 -7.63
N SER A 205 -10.26 18.86 -7.47
CA SER A 205 -10.93 18.23 -6.33
C SER A 205 -10.11 17.01 -5.92
N PRO A 206 -9.69 16.83 -4.65
CA PRO A 206 -9.88 17.74 -3.51
C PRO A 206 -9.21 19.11 -3.68
N ARG A 207 -9.56 20.07 -2.81
CA ARG A 207 -8.93 21.41 -2.79
C ARG A 207 -7.45 21.31 -2.38
N PRO A 208 -6.60 22.26 -2.79
CA PRO A 208 -5.23 22.33 -2.29
C PRO A 208 -5.19 22.29 -0.76
N GLY A 209 -4.24 21.53 -0.19
CA GLY A 209 -4.13 21.26 1.24
C GLY A 209 -5.10 20.19 1.78
N GLY A 210 -6.03 19.70 0.97
CA GLY A 210 -6.91 18.58 1.33
C GLY A 210 -6.11 17.30 1.55
N ILE A 211 -6.51 16.45 2.49
CA ILE A 211 -5.81 15.20 2.78
C ILE A 211 -5.99 14.23 1.61
N LEU A 212 -4.89 13.73 1.08
CA LEU A 212 -4.80 12.64 0.12
C LEU A 212 -4.39 11.36 0.84
N VAL A 213 -5.25 10.36 0.74
CA VAL A 213 -4.90 8.97 1.03
C VAL A 213 -4.67 8.22 -0.30
N PRO A 214 -3.81 7.21 -0.35
CA PRO A 214 -3.70 6.35 -1.52
C PRO A 214 -5.09 5.85 -1.97
N GLY A 215 -5.40 5.96 -3.27
CA GLY A 215 -6.67 5.61 -3.88
C GLY A 215 -7.71 6.74 -3.93
N THR A 216 -7.43 7.91 -3.32
CA THR A 216 -8.30 9.10 -3.36
C THR A 216 -8.60 9.50 -4.80
N ALA A 217 -9.88 9.69 -5.13
CA ALA A 217 -10.27 10.24 -6.44
C ALA A 217 -9.91 11.72 -6.50
N CYS A 218 -9.05 12.07 -7.45
CA CYS A 218 -8.61 13.42 -7.72
C CYS A 218 -9.06 13.81 -9.13
N THR A 219 -9.91 14.82 -9.25
CA THR A 219 -10.32 15.36 -10.55
C THR A 219 -9.61 16.68 -10.80
N VAL A 220 -9.04 16.86 -11.99
CA VAL A 220 -8.41 18.11 -12.43
C VAL A 220 -9.06 18.55 -13.73
N THR A 221 -9.63 19.75 -13.75
CA THR A 221 -10.24 20.33 -14.94
C THR A 221 -9.30 21.35 -15.56
N PHE A 222 -9.08 21.20 -16.87
CA PHE A 222 -8.22 22.02 -17.70
C PHE A 222 -9.07 22.93 -18.59
N GLY A 223 -8.58 24.13 -18.84
CA GLY A 223 -9.17 25.06 -19.80
C GLY A 223 -8.10 25.75 -20.65
N ALA A 224 -8.52 26.26 -21.80
CA ALA A 224 -7.72 27.16 -22.62
C ALA A 224 -7.26 28.39 -21.80
N GLU A 225 -6.13 28.99 -22.18
CA GLU A 225 -5.60 30.21 -21.54
C GLU A 225 -6.61 31.36 -21.49
#